data_AF-A0A437KN80-F1
#
_entry.id   AF-A0A437KN80-F1
#
_cell.length_a   1.000
_cell.length_b   1.000
_cell.length_c   1.000
_cell.angle_alpha   90.00
_cell.angle_beta   90.00
_cell.angle_gamma   90.00
#
_symmetry.space_group_name_H-M   'P 1'
#
loop_
_entity.id
_entity.type
_entity.pdbx_description
1 polymer ?
#
loop_
_entity_poly.entity_id
_entity_poly.type
_entity_poly.pdbx_seq_one_letter_code
_entity_poly.pdbx_strand_id
1 'polypeptide(L)'
;MDDIDYKKNIEKLERQVKNSLKLINQIRPIFYFLGFFSTFCFFLENVQNLQYLKNNISTISLVGISLLFGFLLFLYRENYRLGYGILEIIVGLLTIISLFENMNNQSRVLDIEVYVKLGGGLYIIVRGMDNVFKNIENKRIGIWLKNTYGIGKK
;
A
#
# COMPACT_ATOMS: atom_id res chain seq x y z
N MET A 1 -12.47 -8.43 53.36
CA MET A 1 -11.91 -7.91 52.09
C MET A 1 -12.72 -6.68 51.77
N ASP A 2 -12.13 -5.51 51.96
CA ASP A 2 -12.88 -4.25 52.03
C ASP A 2 -13.35 -3.80 50.64
N ASP A 3 -14.53 -3.18 50.59
CA ASP A 3 -15.18 -2.67 49.38
C ASP A 3 -14.27 -1.72 48.56
N ILE A 4 -13.36 -1.02 49.25
CA ILE A 4 -12.34 -0.15 48.67
C ILE A 4 -11.34 -0.96 47.82
N ASP A 5 -10.94 -2.14 48.28
CA ASP A 5 -9.96 -2.98 47.59
C ASP A 5 -10.59 -3.65 46.35
N TYR A 6 -11.89 -3.98 46.44
CA TYR A 6 -12.66 -4.46 45.29
C TYR A 6 -12.76 -3.41 44.19
N LYS A 7 -13.11 -2.17 44.54
CA LYS A 7 -13.23 -1.05 43.58
C LYS A 7 -11.90 -0.73 42.89
N LYS A 8 -10.79 -0.76 43.64
CA LYS A 8 -9.44 -0.53 43.11
C LYS A 8 -9.02 -1.61 42.11
N ASN A 9 -9.40 -2.86 42.35
CA ASN A 9 -9.14 -3.97 41.43
C ASN A 9 -9.97 -3.83 40.14
N ILE A 10 -11.23 -3.41 40.22
CA ILE A 10 -12.06 -3.13 39.03
C ILE A 10 -11.44 -2.03 38.17
N GLU A 11 -11.06 -0.89 38.77
CA GLU A 11 -10.44 0.22 38.00
C GLU A 11 -9.13 -0.21 37.31
N LYS A 12 -8.33 -1.04 37.98
CA LYS A 12 -7.10 -1.60 37.39
C LYS A 12 -7.43 -2.50 36.20
N LEU A 13 -8.46 -3.33 36.32
CA LEU A 13 -8.92 -4.22 35.25
C LEU A 13 -9.42 -3.43 34.04
N GLU A 14 -10.23 -2.39 34.28
CA GLU A 14 -10.75 -1.51 33.21
C GLU A 14 -9.62 -0.81 32.46
N ARG A 15 -8.60 -0.31 33.17
CA ARG A 15 -7.42 0.28 32.53
C ARG A 15 -6.66 -0.74 31.70
N GLN A 16 -6.50 -1.98 32.18
CA GLN A 16 -5.86 -3.05 31.43
C GLN A 16 -6.65 -3.38 30.15
N VAL A 17 -7.97 -3.56 30.24
CA VAL A 17 -8.84 -3.82 29.08
C VAL A 17 -8.75 -2.68 28.06
N LYS A 18 -8.82 -1.43 28.51
CA LYS A 18 -8.73 -0.25 27.63
C LYS A 18 -7.38 -0.15 26.92
N ASN A 19 -6.29 -0.47 27.60
CA ASN A 19 -4.95 -0.50 27.01
C ASN A 19 -4.82 -1.63 25.97
N SER A 20 -5.35 -2.82 26.27
CA SER A 20 -5.38 -3.95 25.33
C SER A 20 -6.21 -3.63 24.09
N LEU A 21 -7.40 -3.02 24.24
CA LEU A 21 -8.23 -2.59 23.11
C LEU A 21 -7.55 -1.54 22.24
N LYS A 22 -6.83 -0.60 22.85
CA LYS A 22 -6.05 0.41 22.12
C LYS A 22 -4.95 -0.25 21.27
N LEU A 23 -4.23 -1.22 21.84
CA LEU A 23 -3.22 -2.00 21.11
C LEU A 23 -3.84 -2.79 19.96
N ILE A 24 -4.96 -3.49 20.19
CA ILE A 24 -5.68 -4.25 19.17
C ILE A 24 -6.07 -3.35 18.00
N ASN A 25 -6.66 -2.18 18.28
CA ASN A 25 -7.04 -1.24 17.23
C ASN A 25 -5.83 -0.67 16.47
N GLN A 26 -4.66 -0.58 17.11
CA GLN A 26 -3.43 -0.14 16.49
C GLN A 26 -2.79 -1.21 15.59
N ILE A 27 -2.91 -2.50 15.93
CA ILE A 27 -2.32 -3.61 15.14
C ILE A 27 -3.25 -4.17 14.07
N ARG A 28 -4.59 -4.15 14.30
CA ARG A 28 -5.62 -4.53 13.32
C ARG A 28 -5.38 -4.04 11.88
N PRO A 29 -4.98 -2.78 11.64
CA PRO A 29 -4.64 -2.31 10.29
C PRO A 29 -3.48 -3.05 9.62
N ILE A 30 -2.48 -3.44 10.40
CA ILE A 30 -1.29 -4.15 9.92
C ILE A 30 -1.71 -5.54 9.45
N PHE A 31 -2.61 -6.21 10.17
CA PHE A 31 -3.13 -7.51 9.77
C PHE A 31 -3.95 -7.44 8.47
N TYR A 32 -4.80 -6.41 8.31
CA TYR A 32 -5.53 -6.23 7.05
C TYR A 32 -4.58 -5.95 5.88
N PHE A 33 -3.54 -5.15 6.12
CA PHE A 33 -2.50 -4.90 5.12
C PHE A 33 -1.76 -6.18 4.74
N LEU A 34 -1.31 -6.96 5.72
CA LEU A 34 -0.58 -8.21 5.48
C LEU A 34 -1.44 -9.23 4.74
N GLY A 35 -2.72 -9.36 5.09
CA GLY A 35 -3.65 -10.26 4.39
C GLY A 35 -3.95 -9.80 2.96
N PHE A 36 -4.12 -8.50 2.75
CA PHE A 36 -4.28 -7.96 1.41
C PHE A 36 -3.00 -8.15 0.58
N PHE A 37 -1.84 -7.87 1.17
CA PHE A 37 -0.54 -8.01 0.52
C PHE A 37 -0.22 -9.46 0.18
N SER A 38 -0.50 -10.42 1.07
CA SER A 38 -0.28 -11.84 0.77
C SER A 38 -1.18 -12.33 -0.37
N THR A 39 -2.45 -11.91 -0.39
CA THR A 39 -3.39 -12.23 -1.48
C THR A 39 -2.94 -11.61 -2.80
N PHE A 40 -2.43 -10.37 -2.75
CA PHE A 40 -1.90 -9.67 -3.91
C PHE A 40 -0.61 -10.31 -4.43
N CYS A 41 0.33 -10.67 -3.57
CA CYS A 41 1.55 -11.39 -3.94
C CYS A 41 1.24 -12.78 -4.51
N PHE A 42 0.33 -13.53 -3.89
CA PHE A 42 -0.14 -14.81 -4.42
C PHE A 42 -0.77 -14.64 -5.81
N PHE A 43 -1.57 -13.60 -6.01
CA PHE A 43 -2.13 -13.27 -7.32
C PHE A 43 -1.01 -12.96 -8.34
N LEU A 44 -0.01 -12.16 -7.96
CA LEU A 44 1.14 -11.83 -8.80
C LEU A 44 2.02 -13.04 -9.14
N GLU A 45 2.25 -13.95 -8.20
CA GLU A 45 3.05 -15.16 -8.43
C GLU A 45 2.33 -16.13 -9.40
N ASN A 46 1.00 -16.15 -9.33
CA ASN A 46 0.16 -16.90 -10.26
C ASN A 46 -0.11 -16.15 -11.58
N VAL A 47 0.46 -14.96 -11.80
CA VAL A 47 0.41 -14.24 -13.10
C VAL A 47 1.06 -15.06 -14.21
N GLN A 48 2.06 -15.91 -13.92
CA GLN A 48 2.65 -16.76 -14.94
C GLN A 48 1.65 -17.83 -15.46
N ASN A 49 0.67 -18.23 -14.62
CA ASN A 49 -0.50 -19.03 -15.05
C ASN A 49 -1.62 -18.19 -15.69
N LEU A 50 -1.51 -16.84 -15.74
CA LEU A 50 -2.50 -16.00 -16.45
C LEU A 50 -2.49 -16.23 -17.95
N GLN A 51 -1.54 -16.94 -18.56
CA GLN A 51 -1.72 -17.36 -19.96
C GLN A 51 -2.94 -18.29 -20.10
N TYR A 52 -3.20 -19.13 -19.09
CA TYR A 52 -4.38 -20.01 -19.05
C TYR A 52 -5.67 -19.21 -18.81
N LEU A 53 -5.62 -18.21 -17.91
CA LEU A 53 -6.75 -17.32 -17.65
C LEU A 53 -6.98 -16.33 -18.80
N LYS A 54 -5.96 -15.83 -19.49
CA LYS A 54 -6.06 -14.94 -20.66
C LYS A 54 -6.78 -15.62 -21.82
N ASN A 55 -6.65 -16.94 -21.94
CA ASN A 55 -7.34 -17.72 -22.95
C ASN A 55 -8.77 -18.14 -22.55
N ASN A 56 -9.11 -18.12 -21.25
CA ASN A 56 -10.40 -18.61 -20.73
C ASN A 56 -11.29 -17.53 -20.09
N ILE A 57 -10.73 -16.38 -19.72
CA ILE A 57 -11.43 -15.25 -19.11
C ILE A 57 -11.53 -14.13 -20.14
N SER A 58 -12.75 -13.66 -20.37
CA SER A 58 -12.98 -12.54 -21.26
C SER A 58 -12.23 -11.30 -20.79
N THR A 59 -11.71 -10.50 -21.72
CA THR A 59 -11.05 -9.21 -21.40
C THR A 59 -11.94 -8.32 -20.54
N ILE A 60 -13.26 -8.38 -20.73
CA ILE A 60 -14.28 -7.64 -19.95
C ILE A 60 -14.26 -8.07 -18.48
N SER A 61 -14.18 -9.37 -18.20
CA SER A 61 -14.11 -9.88 -16.82
C SER A 61 -12.83 -9.42 -16.12
N LEU A 62 -11.69 -9.40 -16.83
CA LEU A 62 -10.42 -8.92 -16.28
C LEU A 62 -10.46 -7.42 -15.97
N VAL A 63 -11.07 -6.61 -16.83
CA VAL A 63 -11.32 -5.18 -16.57
C VAL A 63 -12.23 -5.00 -15.36
N GLY A 64 -13.33 -5.76 -15.27
CA GLY A 64 -14.24 -5.72 -14.12
C GLY A 64 -13.57 -6.02 -12.79
N ILE A 65 -12.74 -7.08 -12.76
CA ILE A 65 -11.93 -7.44 -11.58
C ILE A 65 -10.94 -6.32 -11.24
N SER A 66 -10.27 -5.75 -12.24
CA SER A 66 -9.29 -4.67 -12.04
C SER A 66 -9.94 -3.42 -11.43
N LEU A 67 -11.14 -3.07 -11.89
CA LEU A 67 -11.92 -1.96 -11.33
C LEU A 67 -12.36 -2.24 -9.89
N LEU A 68 -12.79 -3.47 -9.58
CA LEU A 68 -13.13 -3.89 -8.23
C LEU A 68 -11.92 -3.76 -7.28
N PHE A 69 -10.75 -4.25 -7.71
CA PHE A 69 -9.51 -4.09 -6.95
C PHE A 69 -9.12 -2.61 -6.78
N GLY A 70 -9.30 -1.80 -7.82
CA GLY A 70 -9.09 -0.35 -7.75
C GLY A 70 -9.99 0.31 -6.69
N PHE A 71 -11.24 -0.09 -6.60
CA PHE A 71 -12.17 0.38 -5.57
C PHE A 71 -11.79 -0.08 -4.15
N LEU A 72 -11.38 -1.34 -3.98
CA LEU A 72 -10.90 -1.85 -2.70
C LEU A 72 -9.62 -1.12 -2.24
N LEU A 73 -8.70 -0.86 -3.18
CA LEU A 73 -7.51 -0.05 -2.94
C LEU A 73 -7.85 1.39 -2.55
N PHE A 74 -8.89 1.97 -3.16
CA PHE A 74 -9.39 3.29 -2.78
C PHE A 74 -9.91 3.31 -1.34
N LEU A 75 -10.70 2.32 -0.92
CA LEU A 75 -11.16 2.20 0.47
C LEU A 75 -9.99 1.98 1.44
N TYR A 76 -8.99 1.20 1.04
CA TYR A 76 -7.78 1.00 1.84
C TYR A 76 -6.97 2.29 2.00
N ARG A 77 -6.85 3.10 0.94
CA ARG A 77 -6.16 4.40 0.95
C ARG A 77 -6.76 5.36 1.97
N GLU A 78 -8.09 5.39 2.09
CA GLU A 78 -8.79 6.28 3.04
C GLU A 78 -8.33 6.02 4.48
N ASN A 79 -8.13 4.75 4.83
CA ASN A 79 -7.79 4.30 6.18
C ASN A 79 -6.28 4.25 6.45
N TYR A 80 -5.44 3.96 5.44
CA TYR A 80 -4.02 3.65 5.60
C TYR A 80 -3.12 4.32 4.57
N ARG A 81 -3.14 5.65 4.54
CA ARG A 81 -2.37 6.47 3.58
C ARG A 81 -0.87 6.13 3.52
N LEU A 82 -0.22 5.79 4.65
CA LEU A 82 1.21 5.45 4.68
C LEU A 82 1.49 4.09 4.04
N GLY A 83 0.73 3.05 4.40
CA GLY A 83 0.86 1.72 3.80
C GLY A 83 0.54 1.75 2.31
N TYR A 84 -0.49 2.49 1.93
CA TYR A 84 -0.86 2.70 0.53
C TYR A 84 0.24 3.42 -0.26
N GLY A 85 0.85 4.47 0.29
CA GLY A 85 1.96 5.17 -0.36
C GLY A 85 3.21 4.29 -0.56
N ILE A 86 3.52 3.43 0.42
CA ILE A 86 4.60 2.43 0.28
C ILE A 86 4.26 1.41 -0.82
N LEU A 87 3.01 0.92 -0.88
CA LEU A 87 2.58 0.03 -1.95
C LEU A 87 2.69 0.67 -3.33
N GLU A 88 2.27 1.92 -3.50
CA GLU A 88 2.43 2.66 -4.76
C GLU A 88 3.91 2.70 -5.18
N ILE A 89 4.83 3.04 -4.25
CA ILE A 89 6.28 3.03 -4.55
C ILE A 89 6.76 1.65 -4.99
N ILE A 90 6.39 0.59 -4.27
CA ILE A 90 6.79 -0.79 -4.61
C ILE A 90 6.24 -1.20 -5.98
N VAL A 91 4.95 -0.97 -6.24
CA VAL A 91 4.30 -1.31 -7.51
C VAL A 91 4.91 -0.54 -8.67
N GLY A 92 5.22 0.75 -8.48
CA GLY A 92 5.90 1.55 -9.48
C GLY A 92 7.31 1.05 -9.77
N LEU A 93 8.09 0.68 -8.74
CA LEU A 93 9.40 0.05 -8.91
C LEU A 93 9.32 -1.28 -9.65
N LEU A 94 8.40 -2.17 -9.27
CA LEU A 94 8.18 -3.45 -9.95
C LEU A 94 7.78 -3.25 -11.42
N THR A 95 6.96 -2.24 -11.72
CA THR A 95 6.59 -1.88 -13.09
C THR A 95 7.82 -1.52 -13.91
N ILE A 96 8.73 -0.72 -13.34
CA ILE A 96 9.98 -0.34 -14.01
C ILE A 96 10.95 -1.53 -14.15
N ILE A 97 11.12 -2.36 -13.10
CA ILE A 97 11.97 -3.56 -13.16
C ILE A 97 11.49 -4.51 -14.26
N SER A 98 10.18 -4.73 -14.37
CA SER A 98 9.59 -5.60 -15.40
C SER A 98 9.83 -5.13 -16.84
N LEU A 99 10.11 -3.83 -17.03
CA LEU A 99 10.53 -3.32 -18.34
C LEU A 99 11.93 -3.81 -18.71
N PHE A 100 12.86 -3.74 -17.77
CA PHE A 100 14.26 -4.08 -18.01
C PHE A 100 14.48 -5.59 -18.16
N GLU A 101 13.69 -6.43 -17.48
CA GLU A 101 13.72 -7.88 -17.69
C GLU A 101 13.39 -8.27 -19.14
N ASN A 102 12.49 -7.53 -19.79
CA ASN A 102 12.07 -7.79 -21.17
C ASN A 102 12.97 -7.11 -22.22
N MET A 103 13.87 -6.21 -21.82
CA MET A 103 14.76 -5.49 -22.73
C MET A 103 15.94 -6.32 -23.24
N ASN A 104 16.29 -7.42 -22.57
CA ASN A 104 17.43 -8.27 -22.96
C ASN A 104 17.27 -8.95 -24.33
N ASN A 105 16.06 -9.01 -24.90
CA ASN A 105 15.79 -9.78 -26.11
C ASN A 105 15.51 -8.96 -27.38
N GLN A 106 15.39 -7.62 -27.33
CA GLN A 106 15.08 -6.85 -28.53
C GLN A 106 15.45 -5.37 -28.41
N SER A 107 15.99 -4.81 -29.49
CA SER A 107 16.24 -3.38 -29.74
C SER A 107 14.94 -2.55 -29.74
N ARG A 108 14.33 -2.38 -28.56
CA ARG A 108 13.03 -1.68 -28.33
C ARG A 108 13.17 -0.31 -27.67
N VAL A 109 14.31 0.35 -27.83
CA VAL A 109 14.58 1.67 -27.22
C VAL A 109 13.58 2.75 -27.67
N LEU A 110 12.81 2.51 -28.74
CA LEU A 110 11.79 3.44 -29.29
C LEU A 110 10.36 2.88 -29.26
N ASP A 111 10.05 1.91 -28.40
CA ASP A 111 8.69 1.39 -28.27
C ASP A 111 7.85 2.30 -27.36
N ILE A 112 6.70 2.77 -27.86
CA ILE A 112 5.79 3.61 -27.08
C ILE A 112 5.28 2.90 -25.83
N GLU A 113 5.17 1.57 -25.87
CA GLU A 113 4.78 0.75 -24.73
C GLU A 113 5.79 0.90 -23.58
N VAL A 114 7.08 0.96 -23.90
CA VAL A 114 8.16 1.15 -22.92
C VAL A 114 8.04 2.50 -22.25
N TYR A 115 7.86 3.58 -23.02
CA TYR A 115 7.72 4.93 -22.47
C TYR A 115 6.46 5.10 -21.62
N VAL A 116 5.33 4.52 -22.04
CA VAL A 116 4.07 4.57 -21.28
C VAL A 116 4.21 3.82 -19.95
N LYS A 117 4.78 2.61 -19.95
CA LYS A 117 5.01 1.85 -18.71
C LYS A 117 6.04 2.52 -17.80
N LEU A 118 7.10 3.11 -18.36
CA LEU A 118 8.12 3.82 -17.60
C LEU A 118 7.54 5.08 -16.96
N GLY A 119 6.84 5.89 -17.74
CA GLY A 119 6.14 7.08 -17.25
C GLY A 119 5.06 6.74 -16.23
N GLY A 120 4.29 5.67 -16.47
CA GLY A 120 3.30 5.14 -15.53
C GLY A 120 3.93 4.70 -14.21
N GLY A 121 5.00 3.90 -14.27
CA GLY A 121 5.74 3.46 -13.08
C GLY A 121 6.31 4.63 -12.27
N LEU A 122 6.96 5.59 -12.93
CA LEU A 122 7.48 6.81 -12.30
C LEU A 122 6.36 7.65 -11.67
N TYR A 123 5.25 7.83 -12.37
CA TYR A 123 4.09 8.56 -11.85
C TYR A 123 3.53 7.91 -10.58
N ILE A 124 3.42 6.57 -10.57
CA ILE A 124 2.97 5.83 -9.38
C ILE A 124 3.96 6.04 -8.22
N ILE A 125 5.27 5.99 -8.47
CA ILE A 125 6.29 6.25 -7.43
C ILE A 125 6.13 7.65 -6.83
N VAL A 126 6.04 8.68 -7.67
CA VAL A 126 5.89 10.08 -7.23
C VAL A 126 4.63 10.24 -6.38
N ARG A 127 3.51 9.65 -6.82
CA ARG A 127 2.25 9.67 -6.08
C ARG A 127 2.33 8.93 -4.74
N GLY A 128 3.04 7.81 -4.70
CA GLY A 128 3.32 7.07 -3.48
C GLY A 128 4.16 7.88 -2.49
N MET A 129 5.20 8.57 -2.97
CA MET A 129 6.02 9.48 -2.19
C MET A 129 5.19 10.63 -1.59
N ASP A 130 4.27 11.21 -2.36
CA ASP A 130 3.33 12.23 -1.88
C ASP A 130 2.45 11.73 -0.73
N ASN A 131 1.93 10.51 -0.86
CA ASN A 131 1.08 9.89 0.17
C ASN A 131 1.87 9.55 1.44
N VAL A 132 3.13 9.13 1.30
CA VAL A 132 4.05 8.95 2.43
C VAL A 132 4.36 10.30 3.08
N PHE A 133 4.71 11.31 2.29
CA PHE A 133 5.08 12.65 2.78
C PHE A 133 3.96 13.28 3.59
N LYS A 134 2.72 13.28 3.08
CA LYS A 134 1.54 13.80 3.79
C LYS A 134 1.32 13.15 5.16
N ASN A 135 1.80 11.92 5.36
CA ASN A 135 1.69 11.20 6.62
C ASN A 135 2.84 11.50 7.61
N ILE A 136 3.99 11.93 7.09
CA ILE A 136 5.17 12.25 7.90
C ILE A 136 5.43 13.76 8.02
N GLU A 137 4.66 14.61 7.33
CA GLU A 137 4.82 16.07 7.28
C GLU A 137 4.95 16.70 8.67
N ASN A 138 4.14 16.22 9.63
CA ASN A 138 4.13 16.71 11.02
C ASN A 138 5.12 15.98 11.95
N LYS A 139 5.92 15.04 11.43
CA LYS A 139 6.95 14.31 12.18
C LYS A 139 8.31 14.96 11.97
N ARG A 140 9.29 14.68 12.84
CA ARG A 140 10.67 15.21 12.75
C ARG A 140 11.28 15.07 11.34
N ILE A 141 11.05 13.94 10.68
CA ILE A 141 11.53 13.67 9.31
C ILE A 141 10.85 14.58 8.29
N GLY A 142 9.53 14.79 8.39
CA GLY A 142 8.80 15.69 7.49
C GLY A 142 9.22 17.15 7.64
N ILE A 143 9.43 17.61 8.88
CA ILE A 143 9.95 18.96 9.15
C ILE A 143 11.34 19.14 8.55
N TRP A 144 12.22 18.14 8.68
CA TRP A 144 13.55 18.16 8.07
C TRP A 144 13.50 18.22 6.54
N LEU A 145 12.65 17.41 5.90
CA LEU A 145 12.46 17.41 4.44
C LEU A 145 11.89 18.75 3.94
N LYS A 146 10.92 19.33 4.67
CA LYS A 146 10.34 20.64 4.36
C LYS A 146 11.36 21.76 4.44
N ASN A 147 12.24 21.72 5.45
CA ASN A 147 13.28 22.73 5.63
C ASN A 147 14.43 22.59 4.61
N THR A 148 14.79 21.36 4.25
CA THR A 148 15.91 21.10 3.33
C THR A 148 15.54 21.30 1.87
N TYR A 149 14.37 20.80 1.45
CA TYR A 149 13.97 20.74 0.04
C TYR A 149 12.76 21.62 -0.29
N GLY A 150 12.19 22.35 0.66
CA GLY A 150 11.00 23.19 0.43
C GLY A 150 9.70 22.41 0.17
N ILE A 151 9.71 21.09 0.33
CA ILE A 151 8.58 20.19 0.06
C ILE A 151 7.47 20.46 1.08
N GLY A 152 6.23 20.64 0.63
CA GLY A 152 5.07 20.88 1.51
C GLY A 152 4.87 22.32 1.97
N LYS A 153 5.50 23.31 1.30
CA LYS A 153 5.01 24.70 1.35
C LYS A 153 3.71 24.79 0.53
N LYS A 154 2.58 24.99 1.20
CA LYS A 154 1.36 25.50 0.57
C LYS A 154 1.45 27.01 0.47
#